data_AF-A0A519ZWS3-F1
#
_entry.id   AF-A0A519ZWS3-F1
#
_cell.length_a   1.000
_cell.length_b   1.000
_cell.length_c   1.000
_cell.angle_alpha   90.00
_cell.angle_beta   90.00
_cell.angle_gamma   90.00
#
_symmetry.space_group_name_H-M   'P 1'
#
loop_
_entity.id
_entity.type
_entity.pdbx_description
1 polymer ?
#
loop_
_entity_poly.entity_id
_entity_poly.type
_entity_poly.pdbx_seq_one_letter_code
_entity_poly.pdbx_strand_id
1 'polypeptide(L)' 'MRTLIDQATWPRREHFAFFSAFEEPFFGLVADVDITIARAEARRLGVSFFLYYLYQAVAAANSVEAFRHRIEQGQVYCYD' A
#
# COMPACT_ATOMS: atom_id res chain seq x y z
N MET A 1 -11.85 -4.91 -8.24
CA MET A 1 -13.23 -4.49 -7.85
C MET A 1 -13.08 -3.80 -6.49
N ARG A 2 -14.15 -3.32 -5.85
CA ARG A 2 -14.03 -2.79 -4.47
C ARG A 2 -15.12 -3.36 -3.57
N THR A 3 -14.76 -3.56 -2.31
CA THR A 3 -15.66 -4.11 -1.27
C THR A 3 -15.77 -3.09 -0.15
N LEU A 4 -17.00 -2.78 0.27
CA LEU A 4 -17.24 -1.94 1.44
C LEU A 4 -16.80 -2.71 2.70
N ILE A 5 -15.98 -2.09 3.54
CA ILE A 5 -15.53 -2.70 4.79
C ILE A 5 -16.66 -2.57 5.83
N ASP A 6 -17.04 -3.70 6.42
CA ASP A 6 -17.94 -3.72 7.56
C ASP A 6 -17.24 -3.20 8.81
N GLN A 7 -17.64 -2.00 9.24
CA GLN A 7 -17.09 -1.35 10.40
C GLN A 7 -17.32 -2.14 11.70
N ALA A 8 -18.37 -2.97 11.80
CA ALA A 8 -18.66 -3.71 13.02
C ALA A 8 -17.62 -4.82 13.29
N THR A 9 -17.04 -5.37 12.23
CA THR A 9 -16.10 -6.50 12.29
C THR A 9 -14.65 -6.12 11.96
N TRP A 10 -14.40 -4.89 11.50
CA TRP A 10 -13.08 -4.46 11.09
C TRP A 10 -12.12 -4.19 12.27
N PRO A 11 -10.98 -4.91 12.37
CA PRO A 11 -10.05 -4.74 13.50
C PRO A 11 -9.46 -3.33 13.64
N ARG A 12 -9.45 -2.54 12.55
CA ARG A 12 -8.88 -1.19 12.56
C ARG A 12 -9.93 -0.08 12.76
N ARG A 13 -11.18 -0.42 13.08
CA ARG A 13 -12.26 0.56 13.32
C ARG A 13 -11.84 1.68 14.27
N GLU A 14 -11.31 1.33 15.42
CA GLU A 14 -10.95 2.32 16.46
C GLU A 14 -9.75 3.19 16.05
N HIS A 15 -8.75 2.58 15.40
CA HIS A 15 -7.63 3.31 14.81
C HIS A 15 -8.14 4.33 13.77
N PHE A 16 -9.02 3.90 12.87
CA PHE A 16 -9.61 4.78 11.86
C PHE A 16 -10.42 5.92 12.49
N ALA A 17 -11.28 5.62 13.46
CA ALA A 17 -12.10 6.62 14.15
C ALA A 17 -11.25 7.68 14.86
N PHE A 18 -10.13 7.27 15.47
CA PHE A 18 -9.22 8.19 16.14
C PHE A 18 -8.47 9.09 15.15
N PHE A 19 -7.80 8.52 14.14
CA PHE A 19 -6.97 9.31 13.23
C PHE A 19 -7.76 10.11 12.20
N SER A 20 -8.93 9.62 11.74
CA SER A 20 -9.73 10.32 10.73
C SER A 20 -10.30 11.66 11.19
N ALA A 21 -10.29 11.94 12.50
CA ALA A 21 -10.68 13.22 13.07
C ALA A 21 -9.59 14.31 12.98
N PHE A 22 -8.36 13.96 12.56
CA PHE A 22 -7.23 14.88 12.51
C PHE A 22 -7.24 15.66 11.18
N GLU A 23 -6.74 16.89 11.21
CA GLU A 23 -6.54 17.69 9.99
C GLU A 23 -5.49 17.06 9.07
N GLU A 24 -4.42 16.50 9.66
CA GLU A 24 -3.35 15.80 8.94
C GLU A 24 -3.16 14.37 9.50
N PRO A 25 -3.91 13.37 9.01
CA PRO A 25 -3.87 12.00 9.50
C PRO A 25 -2.78 11.13 8.83
N PHE A 26 -1.70 11.76 8.36
CA PHE A 26 -0.68 11.11 7.53
C PHE A 26 0.69 11.15 8.22
N PHE A 27 1.56 10.21 7.85
CA PHE A 27 2.97 10.22 8.24
C PHE A 27 3.85 9.83 7.06
N GLY A 28 5.08 10.35 7.04
CA GLY A 28 6.11 9.98 6.07
C GLY A 28 7.16 9.06 6.69
N LEU A 29 7.63 8.09 5.91
CA LEU A 29 8.77 7.25 6.27
C LEU A 29 9.71 7.14 5.06
N VAL A 30 11.01 7.20 5.32
CA VAL A 30 12.06 6.91 4.35
C VAL A 30 12.94 5.82 4.93
N ALA A 31 13.21 4.79 4.15
CA ALA A 31 14.07 3.68 4.54
C ALA A 31 14.91 3.23 3.34
N ASP A 32 16.15 2.82 3.62
CA ASP A 32 17.02 2.22 2.61
C ASP A 32 16.61 0.78 2.32
N VAL A 33 16.62 0.42 1.04
CA VAL A 33 16.32 -0.94 0.58
C VAL A 33 17.54 -1.45 -0.20
N ASP A 34 18.07 -2.60 0.18
CA ASP A 34 19.14 -3.25 -0.58
C ASP A 34 18.59 -3.76 -1.92
N ILE A 35 19.10 -3.17 -3.00
CA ILE A 35 18.70 -3.46 -4.38
C ILE A 35 19.67 -4.40 -5.11
N THR A 36 20.67 -4.95 -4.44
CA THR A 36 21.74 -5.75 -5.08
C THR A 36 21.18 -6.88 -5.93
N ILE A 37 20.22 -7.64 -5.37
CA ILE A 37 19.55 -8.76 -6.05
C ILE A 37 18.67 -8.25 -7.20
N ALA A 38 17.86 -7.22 -6.95
CA ALA A 38 16.94 -6.66 -7.95
C ALA A 38 17.68 -6.15 -9.19
N ARG A 39 18.83 -5.50 -9.01
CA ARG A 39 19.65 -4.99 -10.11
C ARG A 39 20.27 -6.10 -10.94
N ALA A 40 20.80 -7.15 -10.28
CA ALA A 40 21.33 -8.32 -10.97
C ALA A 40 20.25 -9.03 -11.79
N GLU A 41 19.05 -9.16 -11.23
CA GLU A 41 17.93 -9.85 -11.87
C GLU A 41 17.38 -9.07 -13.07
N ALA A 42 17.21 -7.75 -12.95
CA ALA A 42 16.81 -6.91 -14.08
C ALA A 42 17.81 -7.01 -15.24
N ARG A 43 19.11 -7.04 -14.94
CA ARG A 43 20.17 -7.25 -15.95
C ARG A 43 20.09 -8.63 -16.59
N ARG A 44 19.87 -9.69 -15.79
CA ARG A 44 19.72 -11.08 -16.28
C ARG A 44 18.53 -11.23 -17.21
N LEU A 45 17.41 -10.56 -16.90
CA LEU A 45 16.18 -10.56 -17.68
C LEU A 45 16.23 -9.62 -18.91
N GLY A 46 17.23 -8.72 -18.99
CA GLY A 46 17.33 -7.75 -20.08
C GLY A 46 16.26 -6.65 -20.04
N VAL A 47 15.73 -6.34 -18.86
CA VAL A 47 14.66 -5.33 -18.67
C VAL A 47 15.18 -4.06 -18.00
N SER A 48 14.44 -2.96 -18.16
CA SER A 48 14.72 -1.71 -17.45
C SER A 48 14.68 -1.92 -15.94
N PHE A 49 15.75 -1.56 -15.23
CA PHE A 49 15.79 -1.63 -13.77
C PHE A 49 14.70 -0.75 -13.12
N PHE A 50 14.38 0.40 -13.73
CA PHE A 50 13.30 1.26 -13.26
C PHE A 50 11.95 0.54 -13.26
N LEU A 51 11.60 -0.06 -14.41
CA LEU A 51 10.33 -0.80 -14.53
C LEU A 51 10.32 -2.03 -13.63
N TYR A 52 11.47 -2.69 -13.46
CA TYR A 52 11.61 -3.84 -12.56
C TYR A 52 11.29 -3.45 -11.11
N TYR A 53 11.95 -2.44 -10.54
CA TYR A 53 11.69 -2.09 -9.15
C TYR A 53 10.30 -1.47 -8.97
N LEU A 54 9.80 -0.71 -9.96
CA LEU A 54 8.46 -0.13 -9.91
C LEU A 54 7.40 -1.24 -9.82
N TYR A 55 7.51 -2.26 -10.67
CA TYR A 55 6.64 -3.43 -10.61
C TYR A 55 6.69 -4.10 -9.23
N GLN A 56 7.90 -4.35 -8.70
CA GLN A 56 8.05 -5.00 -7.40
C GLN A 56 7.48 -4.17 -6.25
N ALA A 57 7.67 -2.85 -6.27
CA ALA A 57 7.11 -1.94 -5.27
C ALA A 57 5.58 -1.94 -5.29
N VAL A 58 4.98 -1.85 -6.49
CA VAL A 58 3.53 -1.89 -6.66
C VAL A 58 2.97 -3.26 -6.30
N ALA A 59 3.66 -4.35 -6.64
CA ALA A 59 3.26 -5.71 -6.27
C ALA A 59 3.29 -5.91 -4.74
N ALA A 60 4.31 -5.40 -4.06
CA ALA A 60 4.40 -5.45 -2.60
C ALA A 60 3.31 -4.60 -1.93
N ALA A 61 3.02 -3.40 -2.44
CA ALA A 61 1.92 -2.59 -1.94
C ALA A 61 0.57 -3.30 -2.14
N ASN A 62 0.36 -3.95 -3.29
CA ASN A 62 -0.86 -4.70 -3.56
C ASN A 62 -0.95 -6.03 -2.80
N SER A 63 0.13 -6.62 -2.30
CA SER A 63 0.05 -7.85 -1.49
C SER A 63 -0.40 -7.58 -0.05
N VAL A 64 -0.24 -6.34 0.42
CA VAL A 64 -0.62 -5.92 1.78
C VAL A 64 -1.96 -5.21 1.75
N GLU A 65 -2.99 -5.86 2.29
CA GLU A 65 -4.39 -5.37 2.28
C GLU A 65 -4.55 -3.95 2.80
N ALA A 66 -3.83 -3.59 3.86
CA ALA A 66 -3.93 -2.26 4.46
C ALA A 66 -3.58 -1.12 3.48
N PHE A 67 -2.72 -1.36 2.48
CA PHE A 67 -2.40 -0.37 1.42
C PHE A 67 -3.47 -0.28 0.34
N ARG A 68 -4.46 -1.18 0.32
CA ARG A 68 -5.58 -1.18 -0.62
C ARG A 68 -6.84 -0.52 -0.05
N HIS A 69 -6.82 -0.09 1.22
CA HIS A 69 -7.92 0.65 1.82
C HIS A 69 -7.99 2.09 1.31
N ARG A 70 -9.20 2.57 0.97
CA ARG A 70 -9.46 3.95 0.53
C ARG A 70 -10.71 4.49 1.22
N ILE A 71 -10.72 5.80 1.45
CA ILE A 71 -11.88 6.51 1.99
C ILE A 71 -12.60 7.18 0.82
N GLU A 72 -13.88 6.90 0.67
CA GLU A 72 -14.72 7.50 -0.36
C GLU A 72 -16.06 7.88 0.24
N GLN A 73 -16.43 9.17 0.12
CA GLN A 73 -17.68 9.70 0.70
C GLN A 73 -17.85 9.34 2.19
N GLY A 74 -16.75 9.30 2.95
CA GLY A 74 -16.73 8.94 4.38
C GLY A 74 -16.82 7.44 4.69
N GLN A 75 -16.89 6.58 3.67
CA GLN A 75 -16.90 5.12 3.82
C GLN A 75 -15.52 4.54 3.49
N VAL A 76 -15.18 3.41 4.12
CA VAL A 76 -13.90 2.73 3.87
C VAL A 76 -14.12 1.54 2.94
N TYR A 77 -13.41 1.52 1.82
CA TYR A 77 -13.43 0.44 0.83
C TYR A 77 -12.08 -0.27 0.78
N CYS A 78 -12.10 -1.57 0.55
CA CYS A 78 -10.93 -2.36 0.17
C CYS A 78 -10.97 -2.63 -1.34
N TYR A 79 -9.88 -2.34 -2.04
CA TYR A 79 -9.71 -2.61 -3.46
C TYR A 79 -9.02 -3.95 -3.71
N ASP A 80 -9.38 -4.59 -4.82
CA ASP A 80 -8.68 -5.77 -5.37
C ASP A 80 -7.57 -5.38 -6.34
#